data_AF-A0A2E2DWY2-F1
#
_entry.id   AF-A0A2E2DWY2-F1
#
_cell.length_a   1.000
_cell.length_b   1.000
_cell.length_c   1.000
_cell.angle_alpha   90.00
_cell.angle_beta   90.00
_cell.angle_gamma   90.00
#
_symmetry.space_group_name_H-M   'P 1'
#
loop_
_entity.id
_entity.type
_entity.pdbx_description
1 polymer ?
#
loop_
_entity_poly.entity_id
_entity_poly.type
_entity_poly.pdbx_seq_one_letter_code
_entity_poly.pdbx_strand_id
1 'polypeptide(L)'
;MEIDKVIYKRVIEQAVRDLASKDPKKQDQARDYFRSDDFRNLSVEVGLDFYLVKEAIELLLDYPLVSRKKMANEMNKVIKEFLQ
;
A
#
# COMPACT_ATOMS: atom_id res chain seq x y z
N MET A 1 -8.91 -18.43 6.33
CA MET A 1 -9.79 -17.26 6.50
C MET A 1 -9.19 -16.17 7.41
N GLU A 2 -8.79 -16.46 8.65
CA GLU A 2 -8.16 -15.43 9.53
C GLU A 2 -6.65 -15.26 9.25
N ILE A 3 -5.95 -16.36 8.94
CA ILE A 3 -4.52 -16.35 8.55
C ILE A 3 -4.29 -15.55 7.26
N ASP A 4 -5.18 -15.69 6.28
CA ASP A 4 -5.05 -15.04 4.97
C ASP A 4 -5.13 -13.50 5.10
N LYS A 5 -6.03 -13.00 5.95
CA LYS A 5 -6.15 -11.55 6.23
C LYS A 5 -4.88 -10.97 6.86
N VAL A 6 -4.24 -11.70 7.77
CA VAL A 6 -2.97 -11.27 8.37
C VAL A 6 -1.87 -11.21 7.31
N ILE A 7 -1.80 -12.19 6.41
CA ILE A 7 -0.83 -12.20 5.31
C ILE A 7 -1.09 -11.03 4.36
N TYR A 8 -2.32 -10.82 3.91
CA TYR A 8 -2.69 -9.71 3.02
C TYR A 8 -2.37 -8.36 3.63
N LYS A 9 -2.68 -8.16 4.92
CA LYS A 9 -2.28 -6.97 5.67
C LYS A 9 -0.77 -6.74 5.60
N ARG A 10 0.04 -7.78 5.84
CA ARG A 10 1.51 -7.67 5.78
C ARG A 10 2.02 -7.35 4.37
N VAL A 11 1.40 -7.91 3.34
CA VAL A 11 1.73 -7.62 1.94
C VAL A 11 1.46 -6.14 1.64
N ILE A 12 0.28 -5.63 2.00
CA ILE A 12 -0.07 -4.21 1.81
C ILE A 12 0.89 -3.31 2.59
N GLU A 13 1.16 -3.62 3.88
CA GLU A 13 2.06 -2.83 4.71
C GLU A 13 3.46 -2.70 4.09
N GLN A 14 3.97 -3.81 3.54
CA GLN A 14 5.27 -3.86 2.91
C GLN A 14 5.28 -3.07 1.59
N ALA A 15 4.26 -3.23 0.75
CA ALA A 15 4.12 -2.49 -0.49
C ALA A 15 4.08 -0.97 -0.24
N VAL A 16 3.34 -0.50 0.79
CA VAL A 16 3.33 0.93 1.16
C VAL A 16 4.71 1.42 1.57
N ARG A 17 5.51 0.63 2.31
CA ARG A 17 6.87 1.01 2.68
C ARG A 17 7.78 1.09 1.45
N ASP A 18 7.61 0.17 0.51
CA ASP A 18 8.45 0.09 -0.68
C ASP A 18 8.23 1.29 -1.63
N LEU A 19 7.06 1.94 -1.62
CA LEU A 19 6.82 3.23 -2.30
C LEU A 19 7.73 4.37 -1.80
N ALA A 20 8.18 4.30 -0.55
CA ALA A 20 9.12 5.24 0.05
C ALA A 20 10.58 4.76 0.05
N SER A 21 10.87 3.63 -0.62
CA SER A 21 12.23 3.08 -0.72
C SER A 21 13.15 4.03 -1.48
N LYS A 22 14.43 4.11 -1.10
CA LYS A 22 15.44 4.80 -1.94
C LYS A 22 15.82 4.01 -3.19
N ASP A 23 15.45 2.74 -3.26
CA ASP A 23 15.66 1.85 -4.40
C ASP A 23 14.51 2.04 -5.39
N PRO A 24 14.75 2.63 -6.58
CA PRO A 24 13.71 2.88 -7.57
C PRO A 24 13.01 1.61 -8.03
N LYS A 25 13.71 0.47 -8.09
CA LYS A 25 13.13 -0.79 -8.52
C LYS A 25 12.04 -1.26 -7.55
N LYS A 26 12.27 -1.09 -6.24
CA LYS A 26 11.27 -1.40 -5.21
C LYS A 26 10.08 -0.45 -5.29
N GLN A 27 10.32 0.84 -5.56
CA GLN A 27 9.22 1.79 -5.74
C GLN A 27 8.35 1.43 -6.95
N ASP A 28 8.98 1.14 -8.09
CA ASP A 28 8.25 0.79 -9.31
C ASP A 28 7.44 -0.50 -9.12
N GLN A 29 8.04 -1.54 -8.52
CA GLN A 29 7.33 -2.78 -8.21
C GLN A 29 6.14 -2.56 -7.27
N ALA A 30 6.29 -1.73 -6.24
CA ALA A 30 5.19 -1.41 -5.33
C ALA A 30 4.09 -0.62 -6.04
N ARG A 31 4.46 0.36 -6.87
CA ARG A 31 3.50 1.14 -7.67
C ARG A 31 2.72 0.24 -8.63
N ASP A 32 3.40 -0.66 -9.31
CA ASP A 32 2.78 -1.58 -10.25
C ASP A 32 1.86 -2.57 -9.54
N TYR A 33 2.24 -3.03 -8.34
CA TYR A 33 1.36 -3.83 -7.49
C TYR A 33 0.05 -3.09 -7.15
N PHE A 34 0.09 -1.84 -6.70
CA PHE A 34 -1.14 -1.08 -6.40
C PHE A 34 -1.99 -0.77 -7.64
N ARG A 35 -1.46 -0.95 -8.84
CA ARG A 35 -2.16 -0.80 -10.11
C ARG A 35 -2.63 -2.13 -10.71
N SER A 36 -2.25 -3.27 -10.12
CA SER A 36 -2.51 -4.59 -10.68
C SER A 36 -3.91 -5.11 -10.35
N ASP A 37 -4.35 -6.08 -11.15
CA ASP A 37 -5.58 -6.83 -10.87
C ASP A 37 -5.45 -7.67 -9.59
N ASP A 38 -4.24 -8.10 -9.21
CA ASP A 38 -4.02 -8.82 -7.95
C ASP A 38 -4.38 -7.96 -6.74
N PHE A 39 -3.93 -6.69 -6.72
CA PHE A 39 -4.31 -5.78 -5.64
C PHE A 39 -5.80 -5.43 -5.70
N ARG A 40 -6.36 -5.28 -6.90
CA ARG A 40 -7.81 -5.06 -7.07
C ARG A 40 -8.62 -6.21 -6.47
N ASN A 41 -8.26 -7.45 -6.76
CA ASN A 41 -8.93 -8.64 -6.21
C ASN A 41 -8.75 -8.71 -4.69
N LEU A 42 -7.53 -8.52 -4.20
CA LEU A 42 -7.23 -8.51 -2.77
C LEU A 42 -8.04 -7.44 -2.03
N SER A 43 -8.18 -6.23 -2.60
CA SER A 43 -8.95 -5.15 -2.00
C SER A 43 -10.42 -5.54 -1.76
N VAL A 44 -11.03 -6.27 -2.69
CA VAL A 44 -12.39 -6.82 -2.54
C VAL A 44 -12.45 -7.83 -1.40
N GLU A 45 -11.46 -8.73 -1.30
CA GLU A 45 -11.41 -9.75 -0.25
C GLU A 45 -11.26 -9.16 1.16
N VAL A 46 -10.53 -8.06 1.29
CA VAL A 46 -10.25 -7.41 2.58
C VAL A 46 -11.14 -6.19 2.87
N GLY A 47 -12.09 -5.89 1.99
CA GLY A 47 -13.03 -4.77 2.16
C GLY A 47 -12.41 -3.37 1.99
N LEU A 48 -11.30 -3.27 1.28
CA LEU A 48 -10.69 -2.00 0.91
C LEU A 48 -11.27 -1.48 -0.40
N ASP A 49 -11.45 -0.15 -0.50
CA ASP A 49 -11.78 0.49 -1.77
C ASP A 49 -10.51 0.63 -2.62
N PHE A 50 -10.44 -0.16 -3.70
CA PHE A 50 -9.33 -0.14 -4.66
C PHE A 50 -9.00 1.26 -5.19
N TYR A 51 -10.02 2.01 -5.60
CA TYR A 51 -9.83 3.30 -6.28
C TYR A 51 -9.33 4.35 -5.29
N LEU A 52 -9.91 4.36 -4.08
CA LEU A 52 -9.49 5.26 -3.02
C LEU A 52 -8.04 4.99 -2.57
N VAL A 53 -7.67 3.71 -2.40
CA VAL A 53 -6.30 3.35 -2.04
C VAL A 53 -5.34 3.74 -3.17
N LYS A 54 -5.68 3.46 -4.43
CA LYS A 54 -4.88 3.85 -5.59
C LYS A 54 -4.65 5.36 -5.64
N GLU A 55 -5.69 6.17 -5.47
CA GLU A 55 -5.58 7.63 -5.43
C GLU A 55 -4.67 8.09 -4.28
N ALA A 56 -4.81 7.51 -3.09
CA ALA A 56 -3.93 7.81 -1.96
C ALA A 56 -2.45 7.45 -2.24
N ILE A 57 -2.19 6.38 -2.98
CA ILE A 57 -0.84 6.00 -3.43
C ILE A 57 -0.27 7.00 -4.43
N GLU A 58 -1.04 7.43 -5.43
CA GLU A 58 -0.57 8.43 -6.39
C GLU A 58 -0.24 9.76 -5.69
N LEU A 59 -1.11 10.21 -4.77
CA LEU A 59 -0.84 11.38 -3.93
C LEU A 59 0.42 11.23 -3.07
N LEU A 60 0.68 10.03 -2.53
CA LEU A 60 1.90 9.74 -1.79
C LEU A 60 3.15 9.87 -2.69
N LEU A 61 3.07 9.43 -3.94
CA LEU A 61 4.17 9.47 -4.89
C LEU A 61 4.50 10.90 -5.35
N ASP A 62 3.54 11.82 -5.32
CA ASP A 62 3.78 13.24 -5.62
C ASP A 62 4.66 13.94 -4.58
N TYR A 63 4.76 13.41 -3.36
CA TYR A 63 5.67 13.95 -2.35
C TYR A 63 7.15 13.68 -2.68
N PRO A 64 8.05 14.64 -2.38
CA PRO A 64 9.48 14.38 -2.39
C PRO A 64 9.85 13.19 -1.51
N LEU A 65 10.86 12.42 -1.92
CA LEU A 65 11.27 11.17 -1.28
C LEU A 65 11.44 11.28 0.26
N VAL A 66 12.01 12.39 0.73
CA VAL A 66 12.25 12.65 2.16
C VAL A 66 10.93 12.69 2.95
N SER A 67 9.90 13.34 2.40
CA SER A 67 8.58 13.45 3.01
C SER A 67 7.75 12.18 2.83
N ARG A 68 7.97 11.45 1.73
CA ARG A 68 7.24 10.23 1.38
C ARG A 68 7.35 9.15 2.46
N LYS A 69 8.52 8.98 3.09
CA LYS A 69 8.71 8.02 4.19
C LYS A 69 7.80 8.31 5.39
N LYS A 70 7.63 9.59 5.75
CA LYS A 70 6.72 9.99 6.83
C LYS A 70 5.28 9.66 6.47
N MET A 71 4.85 10.02 5.26
CA MET A 71 3.48 9.78 4.78
C MET A 71 3.17 8.28 4.64
N ALA A 72 4.08 7.47 4.13
CA ALA A 72 3.95 6.02 4.06
C ALA A 72 3.79 5.37 5.44
N ASN A 73 4.45 5.91 6.47
CA ASN A 73 4.26 5.44 7.85
C ASN A 73 2.89 5.80 8.40
N GLU A 74 2.37 7.01 8.13
CA GLU A 74 1.02 7.40 8.53
C GLU A 74 -0.04 6.53 7.83
N MET A 75 0.10 6.31 6.53
CA MET A 75 -0.79 5.41 5.78
C MET A 75 -0.80 3.99 6.36
N ASN A 76 0.37 3.47 6.75
CA ASN A 76 0.48 2.18 7.43
C ASN A 76 -0.24 2.13 8.78
N LYS A 77 -0.36 3.24 9.52
CA LYS A 77 -1.16 3.27 10.76
C LYS A 77 -2.64 3.11 10.44
N VAL A 78 -3.14 3.82 9.42
CA VAL A 78 -4.53 3.72 8.97
C VAL A 78 -4.85 2.28 8.51
N ILE A 79 -3.97 1.67 7.70
CA ILE A 79 -4.14 0.27 7.25
C ILE A 79 -4.21 -0.69 8.45
N LYS A 80 -3.40 -0.45 9.49
CA LYS A 80 -3.40 -1.28 10.70
C LYS A 80 -4.70 -1.23 11.47
N GLU A 81 -5.32 -0.05 11.53
CA GLU A 81 -6.61 0.20 12.19
C GLU A 81 -7.77 -0.36 11.38
N PHE A 82 -7.71 -0.28 10.05
CA PHE A 82 -8.78 -0.75 9.16
C PHE A 82 -8.83 -2.28 9.02
N LEU A 83 -7.68 -2.94 8.97
CA LEU A 83 -7.56 -4.40 8.80
C LEU A 83 -7.34 -5.12 10.15
N GLN A 84 -8.12 -4.78 11.18
CA GLN A 84 -8.09 -5.48 12.48
C GLN A 84 -8.81 -6.83 12.43
#